data_AF-A0A7R8WAC4-F1
#
_entry.id   AF-A0A7R8WAC4-F1
#
_cell.length_a   1.000
_cell.length_b   1.000
_cell.length_c   1.000
_cell.angle_alpha   90.00
_cell.angle_beta   90.00
_cell.angle_gamma   90.00
#
_symmetry.space_group_name_H-M   'P 1'
#
loop_
_entity.id
_entity.type
_entity.pdbx_description
1 polymer ?
#
loop_
_entity_poly.entity_id
_entity_poly.type
_entity_poly.pdbx_seq_one_letter_code
_entity_poly.pdbx_strand_id
1 'polypeptide(L)'
;MVPRSPAQRSHAQEPLSVIARDEEAVVDDSQKAYQEAFDTAKGQMQPTHPIRLGLALNFSVFYYEILNSPDKACQLAKQVSVNATGSIPSQSTEGRKKGRREERDGGKVVPVRL
;
A
#
# COMPACT_ATOMS: atom_id res chain seq x y z
N MET A 1 -21.73 57.92 25.49
CA MET A 1 -22.14 56.83 24.57
C MET A 1 -21.37 57.04 23.27
N VAL A 2 -20.33 56.26 23.00
CA VAL A 2 -19.51 56.42 21.78
C VAL A 2 -20.07 55.49 20.71
N PRO A 3 -20.39 55.96 19.49
CA PRO A 3 -20.81 55.07 18.42
C PRO A 3 -19.61 54.24 17.95
N ARG A 4 -19.75 52.91 17.98
CA ARG A 4 -18.77 52.00 17.37
C ARG A 4 -18.89 52.11 15.86
N SER A 5 -17.81 52.48 15.18
CA SER A 5 -17.71 52.45 13.72
C SER A 5 -17.93 51.03 13.19
N PRO A 6 -18.66 50.86 12.07
CA PRO A 6 -18.72 49.58 11.37
C PRO A 6 -17.43 49.46 10.55
N ALA A 7 -16.32 49.15 11.22
CA ALA A 7 -15.22 48.49 10.55
C ALA A 7 -15.75 47.10 10.19
N GLN A 8 -16.38 47.00 9.02
CA GLN A 8 -16.73 45.75 8.38
C GLN A 8 -15.44 44.95 8.33
N ARG A 9 -15.35 43.96 9.22
CA ARG A 9 -14.40 42.88 9.14
C ARG A 9 -14.75 42.16 7.85
N SER A 10 -14.11 42.60 6.77
CA SER A 10 -14.00 41.81 5.56
C SER A 10 -13.46 40.47 6.01
N HIS A 11 -14.35 39.48 6.10
CA HIS A 11 -13.94 38.10 5.97
C HIS A 11 -13.31 38.02 4.59
N ALA A 12 -12.01 38.33 4.53
CA ALA A 12 -11.17 37.95 3.42
C ALA A 12 -11.26 36.43 3.42
N GLN A 13 -12.17 35.94 2.59
CA GLN A 13 -12.14 34.56 2.19
C GLN A 13 -10.88 34.47 1.35
N GLU A 14 -9.79 34.06 2.02
CA GLU A 14 -8.53 33.72 1.37
C GLU A 14 -8.86 32.88 0.13
N PRO A 15 -8.37 33.26 -1.05
CA PRO A 15 -8.82 32.63 -2.28
C PRO A 15 -8.43 31.15 -2.25
N LEU A 16 -9.40 30.27 -2.48
CA LEU A 16 -9.28 28.80 -2.57
C LEU A 16 -8.06 28.33 -3.41
N SER A 17 -7.54 29.17 -4.29
CA SER A 17 -6.36 28.93 -5.12
C SER A 17 -5.01 28.92 -4.39
N VAL A 18 -4.91 29.45 -3.16
CA VAL A 18 -3.65 29.39 -2.37
C VAL A 18 -3.45 27.98 -1.80
N ILE A 19 -4.52 27.30 -1.42
CA ILE A 19 -4.47 25.95 -0.84
C ILE A 19 -4.04 24.91 -1.89
N ALA A 20 -4.59 25.00 -3.10
CA ALA A 20 -4.28 24.05 -4.19
C ALA A 20 -2.80 24.08 -4.65
N ARG A 21 -2.12 25.24 -4.56
CA ARG A 21 -0.68 25.34 -4.89
C ARG A 21 0.20 24.64 -3.86
N ASP A 22 -0.23 24.61 -2.61
CA ASP A 22 0.48 23.94 -1.53
C ASP A 22 0.36 22.42 -1.68
N GLU A 23 -0.83 21.92 -2.08
CA GLU A 23 -1.07 20.49 -2.30
C GLU A 23 -0.15 19.88 -3.38
N GLU A 24 0.02 20.55 -4.52
CA GLU A 24 0.90 20.06 -5.60
C GLU A 24 2.37 20.03 -5.15
N ALA A 25 2.83 21.05 -4.42
CA ALA A 25 4.17 21.06 -3.85
C ALA A 25 4.38 19.93 -2.82
N VAL A 26 3.38 19.68 -1.95
CA VAL A 26 3.41 18.60 -0.97
C VAL A 26 3.44 17.23 -1.66
N VAL A 27 2.69 17.05 -2.74
CA VAL A 27 2.70 15.80 -3.53
C VAL A 27 4.07 15.58 -4.17
N ASP A 28 4.64 16.60 -4.80
CA ASP A 28 5.97 16.53 -5.42
C ASP A 28 7.06 16.21 -4.40
N ASP A 29 7.05 16.88 -3.25
CA ASP A 29 8.03 16.65 -2.20
C ASP A 29 7.86 15.27 -1.55
N SER A 30 6.61 14.81 -1.37
CA SER A 30 6.32 13.44 -0.93
C SER A 30 6.85 12.41 -1.92
N GLN A 31 6.68 12.63 -3.22
CA GLN A 31 7.19 11.74 -4.25
C GLN A 31 8.72 11.69 -4.23
N LYS A 32 9.41 12.84 -4.12
CA LYS A 32 10.87 12.89 -4.00
C LYS A 32 11.35 12.13 -2.77
N ALA A 33 10.72 12.36 -1.61
CA ALA A 33 11.09 11.68 -0.37
C ALA A 33 10.93 10.16 -0.47
N TYR A 34 9.83 9.67 -1.05
CA TYR A 34 9.66 8.24 -1.30
C TYR A 34 10.73 7.68 -2.25
N GLN A 35 11.04 8.40 -3.32
CA GLN A 35 12.02 7.97 -4.31
C GLN A 35 13.43 7.88 -3.70
N GLU A 36 13.88 8.92 -2.99
CA GLU A 36 15.18 8.97 -2.32
C GLU A 36 15.31 7.87 -1.26
N ALA A 37 14.27 7.68 -0.44
CA ALA A 37 14.24 6.60 0.54
C ALA A 37 14.31 5.23 -0.15
N PHE A 38 13.60 5.05 -1.25
CA PHE A 38 13.56 3.77 -1.97
C PHE A 38 14.90 3.45 -2.63
N ASP A 39 15.54 4.43 -3.25
CA ASP A 39 16.86 4.24 -3.87
C ASP A 39 17.95 4.02 -2.83
N THR A 40 17.88 4.71 -1.69
CA THR A 40 18.75 4.43 -0.53
C THR A 40 18.56 2.99 -0.04
N ALA A 41 17.31 2.55 0.14
CA ALA A 41 17.01 1.17 0.54
C ALA A 41 17.47 0.14 -0.49
N LYS A 42 17.44 0.45 -1.80
CA LYS A 42 17.96 -0.46 -2.83
C LYS A 42 19.47 -0.70 -2.70
N GLY A 43 20.23 0.34 -2.36
CA GLY A 43 21.68 0.25 -2.19
C GLY A 43 22.11 -0.36 -0.85
N GLN A 44 21.32 -0.16 0.20
CA GLN A 44 21.70 -0.53 1.58
C GLN A 44 21.05 -1.82 2.09
N MET A 45 19.97 -2.30 1.46
CA MET A 45 19.17 -3.41 1.98
C MET A 45 18.90 -4.47 0.91
N GLN A 46 18.85 -5.73 1.34
CA GLN A 46 18.45 -6.84 0.47
C GLN A 46 17.01 -6.65 -0.04
N PRO A 47 16.67 -7.12 -1.25
CA PRO A 47 15.32 -7.00 -1.82
C PRO A 47 14.20 -7.57 -0.94
N THR A 48 14.52 -8.51 -0.06
CA THR A 48 13.63 -9.20 0.88
C THR A 48 13.51 -8.49 2.23
N HIS A 49 14.28 -7.42 2.46
CA HIS A 49 14.35 -6.77 3.76
C HIS A 49 13.01 -6.11 4.12
N PRO A 50 12.45 -6.34 5.33
CA PRO A 50 11.11 -5.87 5.70
C PRO A 50 10.91 -4.36 5.56
N ILE A 51 11.93 -3.55 5.88
CA ILE A 51 11.87 -2.10 5.74
C ILE A 51 11.78 -1.70 4.25
N ARG A 52 12.54 -2.37 3.38
CA ARG A 52 12.54 -2.10 1.94
C ARG A 52 11.21 -2.52 1.29
N LEU A 53 10.68 -3.68 1.68
CA LEU A 53 9.39 -4.17 1.23
C LEU A 53 8.25 -3.25 1.70
N GLY A 54 8.25 -2.86 2.98
CA GLY A 54 7.26 -1.94 3.54
C GLY A 54 7.30 -0.57 2.89
N LEU A 55 8.50 -0.04 2.62
CA LEU A 55 8.66 1.23 1.90
C LEU A 55 8.09 1.17 0.48
N ALA A 56 8.38 0.10 -0.26
CA ALA A 56 7.84 -0.10 -1.60
C ALA A 56 6.31 -0.28 -1.59
N LEU A 57 5.74 -0.93 -0.57
CA LEU A 57 4.29 -1.01 -0.39
C LEU A 57 3.68 0.36 -0.14
N ASN A 58 4.23 1.15 0.79
CA ASN A 58 3.74 2.49 1.08
C ASN A 58 3.81 3.39 -0.17
N PHE A 59 4.90 3.30 -0.92
CA PHE A 59 5.04 4.07 -2.16
C PHE A 59 4.03 3.61 -3.23
N SER A 60 3.64 2.32 -3.25
CA SER A 60 2.58 1.84 -4.15
C SER A 60 1.21 2.43 -3.77
N VAL A 61 0.91 2.56 -2.48
CA VAL A 61 -0.32 3.20 -2.00
C VAL A 61 -0.32 4.68 -2.36
N PHE A 62 0.81 5.38 -2.21
CA PHE A 62 0.95 6.77 -2.65
C PHE A 62 0.64 6.94 -4.15
N TYR A 63 1.16 6.06 -5.01
CA TYR A 63 0.83 6.10 -6.43
C TYR A 63 -0.66 5.87 -6.70
N TYR A 64 -1.32 5.03 -5.92
CA TYR A 64 -2.73 4.72 -6.10
C TYR A 64 -3.65 5.83 -5.58
N GLU A 65 -3.45 6.26 -4.33
CA GLU A 65 -4.36 7.16 -3.61
C GLU A 65 -4.08 8.64 -3.90
N ILE A 66 -2.81 9.02 -4.08
CA ILE A 66 -2.43 10.43 -4.19
C ILE A 66 -2.21 10.84 -5.65
N LEU A 67 -1.46 10.04 -6.41
CA LEU A 67 -1.16 10.33 -7.82
C LEU A 67 -2.17 9.74 -8.81
N ASN A 68 -3.21 9.06 -8.32
CA ASN A 68 -4.23 8.38 -9.13
C ASN A 68 -3.63 7.59 -10.32
N SER A 69 -2.51 6.91 -10.06
CA SER A 69 -1.67 6.21 -11.04
C SER A 69 -1.66 4.71 -10.74
N PRO A 70 -2.79 4.00 -10.94
CA PRO A 70 -2.95 2.59 -10.53
C PRO A 70 -1.98 1.65 -11.26
N ASP A 71 -1.59 1.94 -12.50
CA ASP A 71 -0.62 1.14 -13.23
C ASP A 71 0.75 1.12 -12.55
N LYS A 72 1.23 2.29 -12.09
CA LYS A 72 2.51 2.41 -11.37
C LYS A 72 2.43 1.74 -10.00
N ALA A 73 1.33 1.94 -9.28
CA ALA A 73 1.08 1.26 -8.01
C ALA A 73 1.14 -0.27 -8.18
N CYS A 74 0.46 -0.80 -9.19
CA CYS A 74 0.42 -2.23 -9.48
C CYS A 74 1.81 -2.79 -9.82
N GLN A 75 2.59 -2.08 -10.64
CA GLN A 75 3.96 -2.48 -10.98
C GLN A 75 4.84 -2.58 -9.73
N LEU A 76 4.78 -1.58 -8.85
CA LEU A 76 5.56 -1.55 -7.62
C LEU A 76 5.13 -2.67 -6.65
N ALA A 77 3.83 -2.85 -6.45
CA ALA A 77 3.29 -3.91 -5.59
C ALA A 77 3.62 -5.33 -6.10
N LYS A 78 3.61 -5.54 -7.42
CA LYS A 78 4.05 -6.80 -8.04
C LYS A 78 5.51 -7.07 -7.75
N GLN A 79 6.38 -6.07 -7.89
CA GLN A 79 7.79 -6.21 -7.57
C GLN A 79 8.01 -6.60 -6.10
N VAL A 80 7.28 -5.97 -5.16
CA VAL A 80 7.33 -6.35 -3.74
C VAL A 80 6.92 -7.81 -3.55
N SER A 81 5.85 -8.24 -4.20
CA SER A 81 5.33 -9.61 -4.07
C SER A 81 6.33 -10.66 -4.57
N VAL A 82 6.99 -10.41 -5.70
CA VAL A 82 8.06 -11.27 -6.23
C VAL A 82 9.25 -11.31 -5.27
N ASN A 83 9.66 -10.14 -4.78
CA ASN A 83 10.80 -10.06 -3.86
C ASN A 83 10.51 -10.75 -2.52
N ALA A 84 9.28 -10.63 -2.00
CA ALA A 84 8.87 -11.27 -0.76
C ALA A 84 8.79 -12.80 -0.91
N THR A 85 8.24 -13.31 -2.02
CA THR A 85 8.12 -14.76 -2.27
C THR A 85 9.48 -15.43 -2.47
N GLY A 86 10.48 -14.74 -3.00
CA GLY A 86 11.86 -15.25 -3.07
C GLY A 86 12.52 -15.50 -1.70
N SER A 87 11.97 -14.95 -0.61
CA SER A 87 12.45 -15.15 0.76
C SER A 87 11.78 -16.30 1.51
N ILE A 88 10.64 -16.79 0.99
CA ILE A 88 9.93 -17.92 1.58
C ILE A 88 10.55 -19.17 0.94
N PRO A 89 11.39 -19.97 1.62
CA PRO A 89 11.73 -21.28 1.10
C PRO A 89 10.39 -21.97 0.86
N SER A 90 10.14 -22.37 -0.38
CA SER A 90 8.93 -23.06 -0.83
C SER A 90 8.44 -23.95 0.31
N GLN A 91 7.44 -23.50 1.06
CA GLN A 91 6.79 -24.38 2.00
C GLN A 91 6.07 -25.36 1.10
N SER A 92 6.73 -26.49 0.82
CA SER A 92 6.09 -27.68 0.28
C SER A 92 4.83 -27.83 1.10
N THR A 93 3.69 -27.59 0.45
CA THR A 93 2.38 -27.76 1.04
C THR A 93 2.18 -29.26 1.25
N GLU A 94 2.80 -29.82 2.28
CA GLU A 94 2.52 -31.17 2.73
C GLU A 94 1.15 -31.13 3.42
N GLY A 95 0.12 -31.46 2.64
CA GLY A 95 -1.10 -32.06 3.15
C GLY A 95 -1.98 -31.19 4.05
N ARG A 96 -2.62 -30.15 3.49
CA ARG A 96 -3.95 -29.77 4.00
C ARG A 96 -4.91 -30.87 3.57
N LYS A 97 -4.94 -31.98 4.34
CA LYS A 97 -5.81 -33.13 4.10
C LYS A 97 -7.22 -32.60 3.84
N LYS A 98 -7.69 -32.83 2.61
CA LYS A 98 -9.05 -32.57 2.16
C LYS A 98 -9.99 -33.22 3.18
N GLY A 99 -10.68 -32.40 3.96
CA GLY A 99 -11.72 -32.85 4.87
C GLY A 99 -12.86 -33.48 4.06
N ARG A 100 -12.77 -34.77 3.76
CA ARG A 100 -13.96 -35.59 3.56
C ARG A 100 -14.44 -35.95 4.96
N ARG A 101 -15.50 -35.27 5.41
CA ARG A 101 -16.38 -35.84 6.43
C ARG A 101 -16.95 -37.12 5.82
N GLU A 102 -16.45 -38.26 6.26
CA GLU A 102 -17.10 -39.54 6.06
C GLU A 102 -18.27 -39.59 7.04
N GLU A 103 -19.49 -39.61 6.51
CA GLU A 103 -20.67 -39.99 7.28
C GLU A 103 -20.49 -41.46 7.66
N ARG A 104 -20.42 -41.73 8.96
CA ARG A 104 -20.55 -43.11 9.46
C ARG A 104 -22.01 -43.50 9.31
N ASP A 105 -22.34 -44.15 8.21
CA ASP A 105 -23.40 -45.14 8.20
C ASP A 105 -22.79 -46.54 8.01
N GLY A 106 -23.35 -47.50 8.72
CA GLY A 106 -22.72 -48.77 9.06
C GLY A 106 -22.18 -49.56 7.87
N GLY A 107 -20.89 -49.85 7.90
CA GLY A 107 -20.31 -51.09 7.41
C GLY A 107 -20.26 -51.30 5.89
N LYS A 108 -19.21 -50.78 5.25
CA LYS A 108 -18.30 -51.51 4.34
C LYS A 108 -17.32 -50.54 3.68
N VAL A 109 -16.03 -50.87 3.79
CA VAL A 109 -14.92 -50.13 3.17
C VAL A 109 -14.93 -50.37 1.66
N VAL A 110 -14.95 -49.32 0.84
CA VAL A 110 -14.67 -49.41 -0.60
C VAL A 110 -13.68 -48.31 -1.01
N PRO A 111 -12.66 -48.63 -1.83
CA PRO A 111 -11.58 -47.70 -2.14
C PRO A 111 -11.99 -46.75 -3.28
N VAL A 112 -11.75 -45.44 -3.09
CA VAL A 112 -11.85 -44.45 -4.17
C VAL A 112 -10.46 -44.19 -4.74
N ARG A 113 -10.33 -44.36 -6.06
CA ARG A 113 -9.12 -44.11 -6.84
C ARG A 113 -8.78 -42.61 -6.88
N LEU A 114 -7.46 -42.39 -6.85
CA LEU A 114 -6.63 -41.17 -6.82
C LEU A 114 -7.30 -39.85 -7.20
#